data_AF-A0A4Y8C061-F1
#
_entry.id   AF-A0A4Y8C061-F1
#
_cell.length_a   1.000
_cell.length_b   1.000
_cell.length_c   1.000
_cell.angle_alpha   90.00
_cell.angle_beta   90.00
_cell.angle_gamma   90.00
#
_symmetry.space_group_name_H-M   'P 1'
#
loop_
_entity.id
_entity.type
_entity.pdbx_description
1 polymer ?
#
loop_
_entity_poly.entity_id
_entity_poly.type
_entity_poly.pdbx_seq_one_letter_code
_entity_poly.pdbx_strand_id
1 'polypeptide(L)' 'KDKVAKGLSASHGLFSYPVLMAADILLFDTQIVPVGKDQIQHVEIARDIALKVNNEWGEIFTLPEAKVNEEVA' A
#
# COMPACT_ATOMS: atom_id res chain seq x y z
N LYS A 1 -13.03 0.10 -8.05
CA LYS A 1 -14.46 0.30 -8.41
C LYS A 1 -14.74 1.79 -8.68
N ASP A 2 -14.36 2.69 -7.78
CA ASP A 2 -14.65 4.13 -7.90
C ASP A 2 -13.95 4.82 -9.08
N LYS A 3 -12.70 4.43 -9.39
CA LYS A 3 -11.96 4.97 -10.54
C LYS A 3 -12.61 4.59 -11.88
N VAL A 4 -13.18 3.39 -11.97
CA VAL A 4 -13.93 2.93 -13.15
C VAL A 4 -15.29 3.63 -13.25
N ALA A 5 -15.95 3.85 -12.11
CA ALA A 5 -17.18 4.64 -12.05
C ALA A 5 -16.97 6.11 -12.45
N LYS A 6 -15.74 6.64 -12.33
CA LYS A 6 -15.33 7.97 -12.82
C LYS A 6 -14.91 7.99 -14.30
N GLY A 7 -15.17 6.92 -15.05
CA GLY A 7 -14.92 6.84 -16.50
C GLY A 7 -13.52 6.39 -16.92
N LEU A 8 -12.66 5.99 -15.97
CA LEU A 8 -11.36 5.39 -16.28
C LEU A 8 -11.54 3.94 -16.70
N SER A 9 -10.96 3.55 -17.84
CA SER A 9 -10.92 2.15 -18.25
C SER A 9 -10.19 1.30 -17.20
N ALA A 10 -10.74 0.13 -16.89
CA ALA A 10 -10.12 -0.84 -15.99
C ALA A 10 -8.88 -1.46 -16.68
N SER A 11 -7.74 -0.76 -16.60
CA SER A 11 -6.47 -1.26 -17.10
C SER A 11 -5.79 -2.17 -16.08
N HIS A 12 -4.88 -3.03 -16.54
CA HIS A 12 -4.05 -3.83 -15.64
C HIS A 12 -3.25 -2.94 -14.67
N GLY A 13 -2.75 -1.79 -15.13
CA GLY A 13 -2.08 -0.82 -14.26
C GLY A 13 -2.97 -0.31 -13.14
N LEU A 14 -4.24 -0.01 -13.42
CA LEU A 14 -5.21 0.43 -12.41
C LEU A 14 -5.53 -0.66 -11.37
N PHE A 15 -5.44 -1.92 -11.75
CA PHE A 15 -5.65 -3.04 -10.85
C PHE A 15 -4.40 -3.35 -10.01
N SER A 16 -3.22 -3.33 -10.64
CA SER A 16 -1.97 -3.79 -10.03
C SER A 16 -1.17 -2.70 -9.30
N TYR A 17 -1.52 -1.41 -9.43
CA TYR A 17 -0.75 -0.33 -8.78
C TYR A 17 -0.59 -0.49 -7.25
N PRO A 18 -1.54 -1.09 -6.48
CA PRO A 18 -1.31 -1.30 -5.05
C PRO A 18 -0.10 -2.19 -4.77
N VAL A 19 0.23 -3.11 -5.68
CA VAL A 19 1.42 -3.97 -5.57
C VAL A 19 2.69 -3.16 -5.83
N LEU A 20 2.67 -2.25 -6.82
CA LEU A 20 3.79 -1.34 -7.07
C LEU A 20 4.01 -0.41 -5.87
N MET A 21 2.94 0.16 -5.33
CA MET A 21 3.01 1.00 -4.13
C MET A 21 3.54 0.23 -2.91
N ALA A 22 3.18 -1.03 -2.74
CA ALA A 22 3.76 -1.88 -1.72
C ALA A 22 5.27 -2.09 -1.92
N ALA A 23 5.71 -2.34 -3.16
CA ALA A 23 7.13 -2.45 -3.47
C ALA A 23 7.90 -1.17 -3.11
N ASP A 24 7.34 0.00 -3.44
CA ASP A 24 7.95 1.30 -3.10
C ASP A 24 8.09 1.50 -1.58
N ILE A 25 7.09 1.09 -0.79
CA ILE A 25 7.13 1.20 0.68
C ILE A 25 8.16 0.22 1.29
N LEU A 26 8.12 -1.05 0.86
CA LEU A 26 8.89 -2.13 1.48
C LEU A 26 10.37 -2.10 1.10
N LEU A 27 10.73 -1.56 -0.07
CA LEU A 27 12.12 -1.48 -0.53
C LEU A 27 13.05 -0.70 0.41
N PHE A 28 12.50 0.24 1.18
CA PHE A 28 13.26 1.15 2.04
C PHE A 28 13.08 0.88 3.54
N ASP A 29 12.55 -0.29 3.94
CA ASP A 29 12.28 -0.63 5.34
C ASP A 29 11.42 0.41 6.07
N THR A 30 10.44 0.98 5.34
CA THR A 30 9.62 2.08 5.83
C THR A 30 8.78 1.66 7.04
N GLN A 31 8.99 2.30 8.19
CA GLN A 31 8.18 2.07 9.38
C GLN A 31 6.85 2.84 9.35
N ILE A 32 6.87 4.09 8.92
CA ILE A 32 5.71 4.98 8.94
C ILE A 32 5.47 5.54 7.54
N VAL A 33 4.23 5.42 7.05
CA VAL A 33 3.80 5.96 5.76
C VAL A 33 2.77 7.07 6.02
N PRO A 34 3.12 8.36 5.84
CA PRO A 34 2.17 9.45 5.93
C PRO A 34 1.17 9.36 4.77
N VAL A 35 -0.12 9.24 5.08
CA VAL A 35 -1.16 9.04 4.08
C VAL A 35 -2.47 9.75 4.42
N GLY A 36 -3.28 10.03 3.40
CA GLY A 36 -4.69 10.42 3.57
C GLY A 36 -5.55 9.22 3.99
N LYS A 37 -6.77 9.49 4.50
CA LYS A 37 -7.70 8.44 4.95
C LYS A 37 -8.07 7.44 3.85
N ASP A 38 -8.13 7.90 2.60
CA ASP A 38 -8.43 7.10 1.42
C ASP A 38 -7.31 6.12 1.03
N GLN A 39 -6.10 6.32 1.54
CA GLN A 39 -4.92 5.52 1.19
C GLN A 39 -4.52 4.51 2.27
N ILE A 40 -5.19 4.49 3.43
CA ILE A 40 -4.92 3.54 4.53
C ILE A 40 -4.93 2.09 4.02
N GLN A 41 -5.93 1.74 3.20
CA GLN A 41 -6.07 0.40 2.64
C GLN A 41 -4.85 -0.03 1.80
N HIS A 42 -4.16 0.89 1.12
CA HIS A 42 -2.95 0.52 0.37
C HIS A 42 -1.77 0.21 1.28
N VAL A 43 -1.66 0.90 2.42
CA VAL A 43 -0.65 0.59 3.44
C VAL A 43 -0.94 -0.75 4.10
N GLU A 44 -2.21 -1.07 4.36
CA GLU A 44 -2.63 -2.41 4.84
C GLU A 44 -2.24 -3.51 3.85
N ILE A 45 -2.48 -3.30 2.53
CA ILE A 45 -2.03 -4.25 1.49
C ILE A 45 -0.50 -4.45 1.54
N ALA A 46 0.27 -3.38 1.69
CA ALA A 46 1.73 -3.49 1.81
C ALA A 46 2.14 -4.29 3.06
N ARG A 47 1.47 -4.07 4.19
CA ARG A 47 1.70 -4.80 5.44
C ARG A 47 1.36 -6.29 5.30
N ASP A 48 0.25 -6.63 4.64
CA ASP A 48 -0.15 -8.02 4.40
C ASP A 48 0.84 -8.76 3.48
N ILE A 49 1.34 -8.07 2.44
CA ILE A 49 2.39 -8.61 1.57
C ILE A 49 3.68 -8.84 2.37
N ALA A 50 4.10 -7.87 3.19
CA ALA A 50 5.28 -8.00 4.03
C ALA A 50 5.16 -9.16 5.02
N LEU A 51 4.02 -9.32 5.69
CA LEU A 51 3.74 -10.44 6.58
C LEU A 51 3.83 -11.78 5.84
N LYS A 52 3.22 -11.87 4.66
CA LYS A 52 3.24 -13.11 3.87
C LYS A 52 4.66 -13.49 3.44
N VAL A 53 5.43 -12.52 2.98
CA VAL A 53 6.84 -12.72 2.62
C VAL A 53 7.64 -13.13 3.85
N ASN A 54 7.44 -12.44 4.98
CA ASN A 54 8.20 -12.73 6.18
C ASN A 54 7.91 -14.13 6.75
N ASN A 55 6.65 -14.56 6.68
CA ASN A 55 6.26 -15.91 7.08
C ASN A 55 6.88 -17.00 6.21
N GLU A 56 7.11 -16.73 4.93
CA GLU A 56 7.69 -17.70 3.99
C GLU A 56 9.23 -17.70 4.04
N TRP A 57 9.85 -16.53 4.17
CA TRP A 57 11.30 -16.35 3.97
C TRP A 57 12.07 -15.82 5.19
N GLY A 58 11.41 -15.64 6.34
CA GLY A 58 12.01 -15.04 7.54
C GLY A 58 11.86 -13.52 7.57
N GLU A 59 12.42 -12.81 8.55
CA GLU A 59 12.28 -11.35 8.66
C GLU A 59 13.04 -10.61 7.54
N ILE A 60 12.37 -10.38 6.41
CA ILE A 60 12.92 -9.68 5.24
C ILE A 60 12.47 -8.22 5.20
N PHE A 61 11.20 -7.96 5.49
CA PHE A 61 10.61 -6.62 5.40
C PHE A 61 10.17 -6.07 6.75
N THR A 62 10.43 -4.79 6.96
CA THR A 62 9.81 -4.00 8.02
C THR A 62 8.29 -3.85 7.78
N LEU A 63 7.46 -3.97 8.83
CA LEU A 63 6.01 -3.82 8.71
C LEU A 63 5.59 -2.35 8.76
N PRO A 64 5.10 -1.75 7.66
CA PRO A 64 4.74 -0.34 7.61
C PRO A 64 3.44 -0.05 8.37
N GLU A 65 3.35 1.12 8.98
CA GLU A 65 2.15 1.66 9.63
C GLU A 65 1.71 2.97 8.97
N ALA A 66 0.40 3.11 8.76
CA ALA A 66 -0.18 4.33 8.21
C ALA A 66 -0.20 5.42 9.27
N LYS A 67 0.31 6.61 8.95
CA LYS A 67 0.11 7.83 9.75
C LYS A 67 -0.85 8.75 9.01
N VAL A 68 -2.08 8.84 9.52
CA VAL A 68 -3.11 9.72 8.95
C VAL A 68 -2.77 11.16 9.31
N ASN A 69 -2.60 12.01 8.31
CA ASN A 69 -2.45 13.44 8.54
C ASN A 69 -3.83 14.11 8.48
N GLU A 70 -4.36 14.56 9.63
CA GLU A 70 -5.73 15.09 9.73
C GLU A 70 -5.93 16.43 9.00
N GLU A 71 -4.84 17.12 8.64
CA GLU A 71 -4.86 18.42 7.96
C GLU A 71 -5.12 18.35 6.45
N VAL A 72 -5.10 17.15 5.86
CA VAL A 72 -5.26 16.95 4.40
C VAL A 72 -6.59 16.22 4.16
N ALA A 73 -7.68 16.98 4.15
CA ALA A 73 -9.04 16.52 3.82
C ALA A 73 -9.57 17.24 2.58
#